data_AF-A0A2W4NLG0-F1
#
_entry.id   AF-A0A2W4NLG0-F1
#
_cell.length_a   1.000
_cell.length_b   1.000
_cell.length_c   1.000
_cell.angle_alpha   90.00
_cell.angle_beta   90.00
_cell.angle_gamma   90.00
#
_symmetry.space_group_name_H-M   'P 1'
#
loop_
_entity.id
_entity.type
_entity.pdbx_description
1 polymer ?
#
loop_
_entity_poly.entity_id
_entity_poly.type
_entity_poly.pdbx_seq_one_letter_code
_entity_poly.pdbx_strand_id
1 'polypeptide(L)'
;MAARLSAVLLVPTRIKAFPEMRARVQYALELMNRASTARRLLAEGLDDVVDDDDVGGELLAIRRARRALMDSMRALPTSEEQFLRRDEVGEKQWNRVSQTLQALLLEVDRLNAIVNGLRRVLAQPEAYGVTTDAASLKRFEDEVAANERELAEHRRLIAEYREAVALGRAQTGFGDQRYVADDDTRKRFRELFDREVALVATGQAGRSGARYAREIGPLLQRIKSAEARLEEQLDTYDVQVRALAAELERKVNAEVAELERRAQELEAVEGEARTAIGEVAQHSFGLVRDRLKSVVLRADVGIVQEAWEVREEQRVRVRNLLRERSREEQNLNDELREVLEDAEDDR
;
A
#
# COMPACT_ATOMS: atom_id res chain seq x y z
N MET A 1 2.38 3.66 5.21
CA MET A 1 2.81 2.66 6.21
C MET A 1 2.53 3.10 7.64
N ALA A 2 2.81 4.35 8.02
CA ALA A 2 2.53 4.89 9.36
C ALA A 2 1.09 4.64 9.83
N ALA A 3 0.08 4.98 9.02
CA ALA A 3 -1.33 4.73 9.37
C ALA A 3 -1.66 3.25 9.68
N ARG A 4 -1.04 2.31 8.96
CA ARG A 4 -1.23 0.86 9.22
C ARG A 4 -0.55 0.44 10.53
N LEU A 5 0.63 1.00 10.82
CA LEU A 5 1.38 0.69 12.03
C LEU A 5 0.66 1.24 13.26
N SER A 6 0.15 2.46 13.20
CA SER A 6 -0.71 3.03 14.24
C SER A 6 -1.99 2.22 14.44
N ALA A 7 -2.65 1.78 13.37
CA ALA A 7 -3.85 0.93 13.47
C ALA A 7 -3.58 -0.39 14.20
N VAL A 8 -2.41 -1.02 13.98
CA VAL A 8 -2.00 -2.26 14.67
C VAL A 8 -1.73 -2.04 16.16
N LEU A 9 -1.22 -0.86 16.55
CA LEU A 9 -0.88 -0.56 17.94
C LEU A 9 -2.12 -0.23 18.81
N LEU A 10 -3.20 0.22 18.19
CA LEU A 10 -4.44 0.59 18.89
C LEU A 10 -5.34 -0.61 19.21
N VAL A 11 -5.23 -1.72 18.48
CA VAL A 11 -6.07 -2.92 18.67
C VAL A 11 -5.56 -3.86 19.78
N PRO A 12 -6.42 -4.69 20.39
CA PRO A 12 -6.04 -5.69 21.40
C PRO A 12 -4.92 -6.65 20.94
N THR A 13 -4.83 -6.91 19.64
CA THR A 13 -3.81 -7.79 19.05
C THR A 13 -2.43 -7.15 18.88
N ARG A 14 -2.23 -5.92 19.39
CA ARG A 14 -0.95 -5.18 19.41
C ARG A 14 0.24 -5.99 19.94
N ILE A 15 0.00 -7.01 20.76
CA ILE A 15 1.04 -7.92 21.25
C ILE A 15 1.81 -8.62 20.12
N LYS A 16 1.24 -8.75 18.92
CA LYS A 16 1.92 -9.28 17.72
C LYS A 16 3.14 -8.44 17.32
N ALA A 17 3.17 -7.15 17.64
CA ALA A 17 4.31 -6.27 17.39
C ALA A 17 5.49 -6.51 18.35
N PHE A 18 5.29 -7.28 19.43
CA PHE A 18 6.27 -7.50 20.49
C PHE A 18 6.50 -9.01 20.69
N PRO A 19 7.39 -9.66 19.90
CA PRO A 19 7.57 -11.11 19.90
C PRO A 19 7.89 -11.71 21.27
N GLU A 20 8.70 -11.03 22.08
CA GLU A 20 9.03 -11.48 23.43
C GLU A 20 7.82 -11.49 24.36
N MET A 21 7.01 -10.43 24.31
CA MET A 21 5.77 -10.35 25.10
C MET A 21 4.75 -11.37 24.64
N ARG A 22 4.64 -11.56 23.32
CA ARG A 22 3.81 -12.60 22.72
C ARG A 22 4.18 -13.98 23.25
N ALA A 23 5.47 -14.34 23.28
CA ALA A 23 5.92 -15.63 23.79
C ALA A 23 5.56 -15.84 25.27
N ARG A 24 5.71 -14.79 26.10
CA ARG A 24 5.34 -14.83 27.53
C ARG A 24 3.83 -15.01 27.74
N VAL A 25 3.00 -14.27 27.00
CA VAL A 25 1.54 -14.40 27.06
C VAL A 25 1.08 -15.77 26.56
N GLN A 26 1.66 -16.25 25.46
CA GLN A 26 1.38 -17.60 24.95
C GLN A 26 1.69 -18.66 26.01
N TYR A 27 2.86 -18.58 26.65
CA TYR A 27 3.24 -19.53 27.69
C TYR A 27 2.30 -19.48 28.90
N ALA A 28 1.90 -18.29 29.35
CA ALA A 28 0.93 -18.14 30.43
C ALA A 28 -0.45 -18.74 30.06
N LEU A 29 -0.93 -18.49 28.84
CA LEU A 29 -2.17 -19.08 28.32
C LEU A 29 -2.08 -20.60 28.17
N GLU A 30 -0.93 -21.13 27.76
CA GLU A 30 -0.67 -22.58 27.69
C GLU A 30 -0.83 -23.22 29.07
N LEU A 31 -0.20 -22.64 30.09
CA LEU A 31 -0.31 -23.12 31.47
C LEU A 31 -1.75 -23.01 31.98
N MET A 32 -2.46 -21.92 31.67
CA MET A 32 -3.86 -21.74 32.06
C MET A 32 -4.78 -22.76 31.37
N ASN A 33 -4.55 -23.05 30.09
CA ASN A 33 -5.32 -24.07 29.35
C ASN A 33 -5.02 -25.49 29.86
N ARG A 34 -3.78 -25.77 30.30
CA ARG A 34 -3.43 -27.04 30.97
C ARG A 34 -4.13 -27.18 32.33
N ALA A 35 -4.19 -26.12 33.13
CA ALA A 35 -4.93 -26.09 34.39
C ALA A 35 -6.44 -26.33 34.16
N SER A 36 -6.99 -25.69 33.13
CA SER A 36 -8.37 -25.89 32.68
C SER A 36 -8.62 -27.32 32.19
N THR A 37 -7.66 -27.93 31.49
CA THR A 37 -7.72 -29.34 31.08
C THR A 37 -7.69 -30.28 32.28
N ALA A 38 -6.87 -30.01 33.30
CA ALA A 38 -6.88 -30.76 34.55
C ALA A 38 -8.25 -30.67 35.24
N ARG A 39 -8.85 -29.48 35.30
CA ARG A 39 -10.22 -29.31 35.84
C ARG A 39 -11.24 -30.11 35.04
N ARG A 40 -11.14 -30.11 33.70
CA ARG A 40 -12.00 -30.92 32.83
C ARG A 40 -11.88 -32.42 33.12
N LEU A 41 -10.66 -32.94 33.31
CA LEU A 41 -10.44 -34.34 33.66
C LEU A 41 -11.03 -34.72 35.03
N LEU A 42 -10.94 -33.83 36.02
CA LEU A 42 -11.59 -34.02 37.32
C LEU A 42 -13.12 -34.01 37.18
N ALA A 43 -13.66 -33.22 36.25
CA ALA A 43 -15.09 -33.22 35.96
C ALA A 43 -15.55 -34.51 35.26
N GLU A 44 -14.75 -35.08 34.35
CA GLU A 44 -15.00 -36.40 33.77
C GLU A 44 -14.99 -37.49 34.85
N GLY A 45 -14.04 -37.45 35.77
CA GLY A 45 -14.02 -38.41 36.90
C GLY A 45 -15.22 -38.25 37.85
N LEU A 46 -15.76 -37.03 38.02
CA LEU A 46 -17.03 -36.84 38.72
C LEU A 46 -18.22 -37.35 37.91
N ASP A 47 -18.14 -37.28 36.59
CA ASP A 47 -19.14 -37.87 35.70
C ASP A 47 -19.20 -39.41 35.82
N ASP A 48 -18.05 -40.06 35.98
CA ASP A 48 -17.94 -41.52 36.10
C ASP A 48 -18.45 -42.08 37.45
N VAL A 49 -18.46 -41.26 38.51
CA VAL A 49 -18.78 -41.70 39.88
C VAL A 49 -20.22 -41.34 40.29
N VAL A 50 -20.88 -40.45 39.54
CA VAL A 50 -22.21 -39.95 39.83
C VAL A 50 -23.15 -40.29 38.69
N ASP A 51 -24.11 -41.17 38.96
CA ASP A 51 -25.16 -41.51 38.00
C ASP A 51 -26.18 -40.37 37.89
N ASP A 52 -26.70 -40.14 36.68
CA ASP A 52 -27.66 -39.05 36.44
C ASP A 52 -29.00 -39.29 37.16
N ASP A 53 -29.31 -40.54 37.52
CA ASP A 53 -30.49 -40.91 38.32
C ASP A 53 -30.37 -40.47 39.79
N ASP A 54 -29.15 -40.29 40.30
CA ASP A 54 -28.87 -39.85 41.67
C ASP A 54 -28.90 -38.32 41.81
N VAL A 55 -29.16 -37.58 40.73
CA VAL A 55 -29.00 -36.13 40.65
C VAL A 55 -30.29 -35.43 40.25
N GLY A 56 -30.82 -34.57 41.13
CA GLY A 56 -32.05 -33.81 40.90
C GLY A 56 -31.87 -32.29 40.97
N GLY A 57 -32.87 -31.56 40.47
CA GLY A 57 -33.01 -30.11 40.69
C GLY A 57 -31.87 -29.26 40.12
N GLU A 58 -31.35 -28.34 40.96
CA GLU A 58 -30.29 -27.40 40.59
C GLU A 58 -29.00 -28.11 40.16
N LEU A 59 -28.63 -29.20 40.82
CA LEU A 59 -27.41 -29.94 40.54
C LEU A 59 -27.43 -30.52 39.11
N LEU A 60 -28.58 -31.05 38.68
CA LEU A 60 -28.75 -31.57 37.31
C LEU A 60 -28.61 -30.45 36.27
N ALA A 61 -29.16 -29.26 36.55
CA ALA A 61 -29.05 -28.10 35.65
C ALA A 61 -27.60 -27.61 35.50
N ILE A 62 -26.86 -27.49 36.61
CA ILE A 62 -25.45 -27.09 36.62
C ILE A 62 -24.60 -28.12 35.88
N ARG A 63 -24.82 -29.42 36.15
CA ARG A 63 -24.10 -30.52 35.50
C ARG A 63 -24.32 -30.54 33.99
N ARG A 64 -25.56 -30.35 33.52
CA ARG A 64 -25.86 -30.20 32.08
C ARG A 64 -25.16 -29.00 31.46
N ALA A 65 -25.19 -27.85 32.14
CA ALA A 65 -24.52 -26.63 31.67
C ALA A 65 -22.99 -26.82 31.60
N ARG A 66 -22.37 -27.48 32.59
CA ARG A 66 -20.95 -27.83 32.55
C ARG A 66 -20.64 -28.79 31.39
N ARG A 67 -21.42 -29.86 31.24
CA ARG A 67 -21.23 -30.85 30.17
C ARG A 67 -21.30 -30.22 28.78
N ALA A 68 -22.18 -29.24 28.58
CA ALA A 68 -22.27 -28.48 27.33
C ALA A 68 -20.98 -27.70 26.96
N LEU A 69 -20.12 -27.41 27.95
CA LEU A 69 -18.84 -26.72 27.74
C LEU A 69 -17.64 -27.70 27.58
N MET A 70 -17.84 -29.00 27.77
CA MET A 70 -16.73 -29.99 27.80
C MET A 70 -15.98 -30.07 26.47
N ASP A 71 -16.69 -30.04 25.35
CA ASP A 71 -16.08 -30.10 24.02
C ASP A 71 -15.26 -28.84 23.72
N SER A 72 -15.79 -27.66 24.07
CA SER A 72 -15.07 -26.40 23.95
C SER A 72 -13.80 -26.38 24.82
N MET A 73 -13.89 -26.91 26.05
CA MET A 73 -12.73 -27.06 26.93
C MET A 73 -11.69 -28.04 26.39
N ARG A 74 -12.11 -29.10 25.68
CA ARG A 74 -11.22 -30.06 25.01
C ARG A 74 -10.51 -29.44 23.80
N ALA A 75 -11.14 -28.48 23.13
CA ALA A 75 -10.59 -27.77 21.99
C ALA A 75 -9.60 -26.64 22.35
N LEU A 76 -9.35 -26.38 23.65
CA LEU A 76 -8.40 -25.37 24.09
C LEU A 76 -6.95 -25.76 23.72
N PRO A 77 -6.15 -24.84 23.16
CA PRO A 77 -4.75 -25.10 22.83
C PRO A 77 -3.89 -25.23 24.10
N THR A 78 -3.19 -26.35 24.26
CA THR A 78 -2.37 -26.68 25.45
C THR A 78 -0.87 -26.84 25.14
N SER A 79 -0.48 -26.56 23.90
CA SER A 79 0.90 -26.52 23.44
C SER A 79 1.10 -25.40 22.42
N GLU A 80 2.32 -24.90 22.33
CA GLU A 80 2.77 -23.97 21.30
C GLU A 80 2.33 -24.37 19.88
N GLU A 81 2.51 -25.63 19.48
CA GLU A 81 2.11 -26.11 18.15
C GLU A 81 0.59 -25.96 17.91
N GLN A 82 -0.24 -26.14 18.94
CA GLN A 82 -1.69 -25.94 18.81
C GLN A 82 -2.05 -24.46 18.67
N PHE A 83 -1.36 -23.56 19.38
CA PHE A 83 -1.54 -22.11 19.18
C PHE A 83 -1.12 -21.69 17.76
N LEU A 84 0.04 -22.15 17.28
CA LEU A 84 0.52 -21.85 15.93
C LEU A 84 -0.46 -22.34 14.86
N ARG A 85 -0.95 -23.59 14.96
CA ARG A 85 -1.98 -24.11 14.05
C ARG A 85 -3.25 -23.27 14.06
N ARG A 86 -3.70 -22.81 15.23
CA ARG A 86 -4.91 -21.99 15.36
C ARG A 86 -4.73 -20.60 14.73
N ASP A 87 -3.55 -20.00 14.88
CA ASP A 87 -3.17 -18.76 14.21
C ASP A 87 -3.13 -18.93 12.69
N GLU A 88 -2.49 -20.00 12.20
CA GLU A 88 -2.43 -20.31 10.76
C GLU A 88 -3.81 -20.49 10.14
N VAL A 89 -4.74 -21.14 10.85
CA VAL A 89 -6.13 -21.27 10.37
C VAL A 89 -6.77 -19.90 10.19
N GLY A 90 -6.55 -18.98 11.14
CA GLY A 90 -7.02 -17.59 11.03
C GLY A 90 -6.39 -16.87 9.83
N GLU A 91 -5.07 -17.00 9.66
CA GLU A 91 -4.38 -16.37 8.52
C GLU A 91 -4.82 -16.96 7.16
N LYS A 92 -5.06 -18.27 7.10
CA LYS A 92 -5.56 -18.96 5.89
C LYS A 92 -6.94 -18.44 5.45
N GLN A 93 -7.83 -18.13 6.40
CA GLN A 93 -9.14 -17.55 6.09
C GLN A 93 -8.99 -16.20 5.38
N TRP A 94 -8.15 -15.30 5.92
CA TRP A 94 -7.89 -14.01 5.29
C TRP A 94 -7.17 -14.12 3.95
N ASN A 95 -6.23 -15.07 3.82
CA ASN A 95 -5.56 -15.32 2.54
C ASN A 95 -6.57 -15.74 1.46
N ARG A 96 -7.56 -16.57 1.80
CA ARG A 96 -8.62 -16.98 0.86
C ARG A 96 -9.46 -15.78 0.42
N VAL A 97 -9.89 -14.93 1.35
CA VAL A 97 -10.64 -13.70 1.03
C VAL A 97 -9.81 -12.78 0.14
N SER A 98 -8.52 -12.60 0.46
CA SER A 98 -7.61 -11.78 -0.35
C SER A 98 -7.45 -12.32 -1.78
N GLN A 99 -7.36 -13.63 -1.95
CA GLN A 99 -7.28 -14.26 -3.28
C GLN A 99 -8.58 -14.04 -4.07
N THR A 100 -9.74 -14.17 -3.42
CA THR A 100 -11.03 -13.87 -4.06
C THR A 100 -11.13 -12.42 -4.50
N LEU A 101 -10.70 -11.46 -3.68
CA LEU A 101 -10.67 -10.03 -4.05
C LEU A 101 -9.73 -9.77 -5.23
N GLN A 102 -8.59 -10.49 -5.31
CA GLN A 102 -7.68 -10.38 -6.44
C GLN A 102 -8.32 -10.91 -7.74
N ALA A 103 -9.02 -12.04 -7.68
CA ALA A 103 -9.73 -12.59 -8.83
C ALA A 103 -10.84 -11.64 -9.32
N LEU A 104 -11.63 -11.08 -8.38
CA LEU A 104 -12.67 -10.09 -8.70
C LEU A 104 -12.08 -8.82 -9.32
N LEU A 105 -10.91 -8.34 -8.86
CA LEU A 105 -10.26 -7.20 -9.48
C LEU A 105 -9.91 -7.49 -10.95
N LEU A 106 -9.32 -8.66 -11.23
CA LEU A 106 -8.95 -9.05 -12.60
C LEU A 106 -10.19 -9.16 -13.50
N GLU A 107 -11.31 -9.67 -12.96
CA GLU A 107 -12.58 -9.72 -13.67
C GLU A 107 -13.12 -8.32 -13.98
N VAL A 108 -13.10 -7.41 -13.00
CA VAL A 108 -13.48 -6.01 -13.20
C VAL A 108 -12.58 -5.32 -14.23
N ASP A 109 -11.26 -5.57 -14.21
CA ASP A 109 -10.34 -5.01 -15.20
C ASP A 109 -10.61 -5.56 -16.61
N ARG A 110 -10.93 -6.85 -16.73
CA ARG A 110 -11.36 -7.46 -17.99
C ARG A 110 -12.67 -6.84 -18.50
N LEU A 111 -13.67 -6.68 -17.64
CA LEU A 111 -14.95 -6.06 -18.02
C LEU A 111 -14.75 -4.59 -18.43
N ASN A 112 -13.90 -3.84 -17.73
CA ASN A 112 -13.54 -2.47 -18.13
C ASN A 112 -12.89 -2.43 -19.52
N ALA A 113 -12.01 -3.39 -19.85
CA ALA A 113 -11.43 -3.47 -21.18
C ALA A 113 -12.48 -3.75 -22.27
N ILE A 114 -13.46 -4.63 -21.98
CA ILE A 114 -14.59 -4.92 -22.88
C ILE A 114 -15.45 -3.67 -23.07
N VAL A 115 -15.83 -2.99 -21.98
CA VAL A 115 -16.64 -1.77 -22.01
C VAL A 115 -15.92 -0.65 -22.78
N ASN A 116 -14.62 -0.45 -22.59
CA ASN A 116 -13.82 0.47 -23.39
C ASN A 116 -13.80 0.10 -24.88
N GLY A 117 -13.73 -1.19 -25.19
CA GLY A 117 -13.85 -1.69 -26.56
C GLY A 117 -15.21 -1.40 -27.17
N LEU A 118 -16.30 -1.67 -26.45
CA LEU A 118 -17.67 -1.35 -26.88
C LEU A 118 -17.86 0.15 -27.09
N ARG A 119 -17.38 0.99 -26.17
CA ARG A 119 -17.40 2.44 -26.31
C ARG A 119 -16.68 2.91 -27.57
N ARG A 120 -15.53 2.32 -27.90
CA ARG A 120 -14.79 2.63 -29.14
C ARG A 120 -15.56 2.22 -30.40
N VAL A 121 -16.24 1.07 -30.37
CA VAL A 121 -17.09 0.61 -31.48
C VAL A 121 -18.28 1.55 -31.68
N LEU A 122 -18.95 1.97 -30.59
CA LEU A 122 -20.07 2.92 -30.64
C LEU A 122 -19.64 4.31 -31.12
N ALA A 123 -18.41 4.74 -30.82
CA ALA A 123 -17.89 6.03 -31.29
C ALA A 123 -17.52 6.04 -32.79
N GLN A 124 -17.29 4.86 -33.39
CA GLN A 124 -16.88 4.73 -34.80
C GLN A 124 -17.65 3.60 -35.52
N PRO A 125 -19.00 3.62 -35.55
CA PRO A 125 -19.80 2.48 -35.99
C PRO A 125 -19.56 2.10 -37.47
N GLU A 126 -19.34 3.10 -38.33
CA GLU A 126 -19.03 2.91 -39.76
C GLU A 126 -17.68 2.20 -39.99
N ALA A 127 -16.68 2.48 -39.15
CA ALA A 127 -15.36 1.86 -39.25
C ALA A 127 -15.38 0.37 -38.86
N TYR A 128 -16.41 -0.07 -38.13
CA TYR A 128 -16.61 -1.46 -37.70
C TYR A 128 -17.78 -2.15 -38.42
N GLY A 129 -18.34 -1.53 -39.47
CA GLY A 129 -19.42 -2.12 -40.27
C GLY A 129 -20.76 -2.28 -39.53
N VAL A 130 -20.98 -1.53 -38.44
CA VAL A 130 -22.19 -1.58 -37.63
C VAL A 130 -23.16 -0.51 -38.09
N THR A 131 -24.23 -0.90 -38.79
CA THR A 131 -25.35 0.00 -39.11
C THR A 131 -26.42 -0.11 -38.03
N THR A 132 -26.45 0.83 -37.09
CA THR A 132 -27.47 0.88 -36.03
C THR A 132 -28.32 2.14 -36.16
N ASP A 133 -29.62 2.01 -35.87
CA ASP A 133 -30.53 3.16 -35.79
C ASP A 133 -30.21 4.03 -34.56
N ALA A 134 -30.59 5.31 -34.62
CA ALA A 134 -30.25 6.30 -33.58
C ALA A 134 -30.82 5.95 -32.19
N ALA A 135 -31.96 5.24 -32.11
CA ALA A 135 -32.55 4.86 -30.83
C ALA A 135 -31.80 3.68 -30.19
N SER A 136 -31.32 2.73 -30.99
CA SER A 136 -30.47 1.62 -30.53
C SER A 136 -29.08 2.11 -30.10
N LEU A 137 -28.46 3.05 -30.83
CA LEU A 137 -27.19 3.66 -30.45
C LEU A 137 -27.26 4.31 -29.05
N LYS A 138 -28.26 5.17 -28.84
CA LYS A 138 -28.46 5.84 -27.56
C LYS A 138 -28.66 4.85 -26.40
N ARG A 139 -29.42 3.77 -26.63
CA ARG A 139 -29.62 2.72 -25.62
C ARG A 139 -28.32 2.02 -25.24
N PHE A 140 -27.48 1.68 -26.22
CA PHE A 140 -26.18 1.05 -25.95
C PHE A 140 -25.21 2.02 -25.27
N GLU A 141 -25.24 3.31 -25.61
CA GLU A 141 -24.47 4.34 -24.89
C GLU A 141 -24.90 4.43 -23.41
N ASP A 142 -26.21 4.44 -23.15
CA ASP A 142 -26.76 4.48 -21.79
C ASP A 142 -26.37 3.21 -21.00
N GLU A 143 -26.43 2.02 -21.61
CA GLU A 143 -26.01 0.75 -21.01
C GLU A 143 -24.49 0.71 -20.73
N VAL A 144 -23.66 1.16 -21.68
CA VAL A 144 -22.21 1.28 -21.50
C VAL A 144 -21.88 2.23 -20.34
N ALA A 145 -22.53 3.39 -20.29
CA ALA A 145 -22.33 4.36 -19.21
C ALA A 145 -22.84 3.85 -17.84
N ALA A 146 -23.89 3.03 -17.81
CA ALA A 146 -24.33 2.35 -16.59
C ALA A 146 -23.28 1.32 -16.11
N ASN A 147 -22.81 0.47 -17.01
CA ASN A 147 -21.79 -0.53 -16.72
C ASN A 147 -20.46 0.09 -16.26
N GLU A 148 -20.03 1.21 -16.86
CA GLU A 148 -18.83 1.95 -16.41
C GLU A 148 -18.96 2.41 -14.95
N ARG A 149 -20.13 2.91 -14.56
CA ARG A 149 -20.40 3.36 -13.19
C ARG A 149 -20.40 2.19 -12.21
N GLU A 150 -21.05 1.09 -12.56
CA GLU A 150 -21.08 -0.13 -11.73
C GLU A 150 -19.67 -0.73 -11.56
N LEU A 151 -18.88 -0.79 -12.62
CA LEU A 151 -17.48 -1.25 -12.54
C LEU A 151 -16.60 -0.32 -11.69
N ALA A 152 -16.83 0.99 -11.74
CA ALA A 152 -16.14 1.95 -10.88
C ALA A 152 -16.51 1.74 -9.39
N GLU A 153 -17.79 1.49 -9.11
CA GLU A 153 -18.27 1.16 -7.77
C GLU A 153 -17.64 -0.15 -7.25
N HIS A 154 -17.62 -1.21 -8.05
CA HIS A 154 -16.97 -2.46 -7.68
C HIS A 154 -15.48 -2.30 -7.41
N ARG A 155 -14.75 -1.50 -8.20
CA ARG A 155 -13.33 -1.20 -7.90
C ARG A 155 -13.17 -0.53 -6.54
N ARG A 156 -14.04 0.43 -6.21
CA ARG A 156 -14.03 1.10 -4.91
C ARG A 156 -14.30 0.12 -3.77
N LEU A 157 -15.33 -0.71 -3.90
CA LEU A 157 -15.68 -1.73 -2.89
C LEU A 157 -14.53 -2.75 -2.71
N ILE A 158 -13.89 -3.20 -3.79
CA ILE A 158 -12.73 -4.09 -3.71
C ILE A 158 -11.57 -3.43 -2.96
N ALA A 159 -11.31 -2.14 -3.19
CA ALA A 159 -10.27 -1.41 -2.48
C ALA A 159 -10.58 -1.32 -0.97
N GLU A 160 -11.83 -1.01 -0.62
CA GLU A 160 -12.32 -0.97 0.77
C GLU A 160 -12.19 -2.35 1.44
N TYR A 161 -12.64 -3.42 0.79
CA TYR A 161 -12.52 -4.77 1.34
C TYR A 161 -11.06 -5.23 1.48
N ARG A 162 -10.15 -4.80 0.60
CA ARG A 162 -8.72 -5.08 0.79
C ARG A 162 -8.16 -4.41 2.03
N GLU A 163 -8.58 -3.19 2.33
CA GLU A 163 -8.20 -2.51 3.56
C GLU A 163 -8.78 -3.23 4.79
N ALA A 164 -10.06 -3.63 4.73
CA ALA A 164 -10.70 -4.43 5.78
C ALA A 164 -10.00 -5.78 6.00
N VAL A 165 -9.57 -6.47 4.94
CA VAL A 165 -8.80 -7.72 5.03
C VAL A 165 -7.43 -7.48 5.67
N ALA A 166 -6.75 -6.38 5.32
CA ALA A 166 -5.47 -6.03 5.93
C ALA A 166 -5.64 -5.77 7.44
N LEU A 167 -6.70 -5.07 7.84
CA LEU A 167 -7.04 -4.84 9.24
C LEU A 167 -7.43 -6.15 9.95
N GLY A 168 -8.25 -6.99 9.34
CA GLY A 168 -8.63 -8.30 9.89
C GLY A 168 -7.44 -9.23 10.09
N ARG A 169 -6.48 -9.23 9.16
CA ARG A 169 -5.21 -9.96 9.31
C ARG A 169 -4.35 -9.41 10.46
N ALA A 170 -4.33 -8.10 10.65
CA ALA A 170 -3.66 -7.47 11.80
C ALA A 170 -4.36 -7.81 13.13
N GLN A 171 -5.67 -8.02 13.11
CA GLN A 171 -6.48 -8.43 14.26
C GLN A 171 -6.46 -9.94 14.53
N THR A 172 -5.75 -10.74 13.73
CA THR A 172 -5.64 -12.19 13.95
C THR A 172 -4.50 -12.49 14.94
N GLY A 173 -4.83 -13.21 16.01
CA GLY A 173 -3.89 -13.64 17.05
C GLY A 173 -4.45 -13.41 18.46
N PHE A 174 -3.56 -13.36 19.46
CA PHE A 174 -3.94 -13.10 20.85
C PHE A 174 -4.75 -11.80 20.99
N GLY A 175 -5.91 -11.88 21.63
CA GLY A 175 -6.85 -10.76 21.76
C GLY A 175 -7.93 -10.73 20.67
N ASP A 176 -7.92 -11.67 19.73
CA ASP A 176 -9.05 -11.88 18.83
C ASP A 176 -10.27 -12.51 19.55
N GLN A 177 -11.42 -12.52 18.88
CA GLN A 177 -12.68 -13.04 19.44
C GLN A 177 -12.59 -14.51 19.88
N ARG A 178 -11.69 -15.31 19.30
CA ARG A 178 -11.52 -16.72 19.64
C ARG A 178 -10.85 -16.87 21.00
N TYR A 179 -9.82 -16.06 21.28
CA TYR A 179 -9.18 -16.06 22.60
C TYR A 179 -10.08 -15.49 23.70
N VAL A 180 -10.93 -14.50 23.36
CA VAL A 180 -11.95 -13.98 24.28
C VAL A 180 -12.99 -15.07 24.61
N ALA A 181 -13.49 -15.77 23.59
CA ALA A 181 -14.44 -16.87 23.79
C ALA A 181 -13.85 -18.04 24.60
N ASP A 182 -12.57 -18.36 24.39
CA ASP A 182 -11.86 -19.37 25.19
C ASP A 182 -11.79 -18.95 26.67
N ASP A 183 -11.52 -17.67 26.95
CA ASP A 183 -11.47 -17.14 28.32
C ASP A 183 -12.82 -17.18 29.03
N ASP A 184 -13.88 -16.75 28.35
CA ASP A 184 -15.24 -16.86 28.86
C ASP A 184 -15.64 -18.33 29.12
N THR A 185 -15.25 -19.24 28.22
CA THR A 185 -15.49 -20.67 28.38
C THR A 185 -14.80 -21.22 29.63
N ARG A 186 -13.51 -20.90 29.83
CA ARG A 186 -12.76 -21.31 31.03
C ARG A 186 -13.40 -20.79 32.31
N LYS A 187 -13.77 -19.51 32.34
CA LYS A 187 -14.38 -18.86 33.52
C LYS A 187 -15.73 -19.48 33.87
N ARG A 188 -16.61 -19.66 32.88
CA ARG A 188 -17.93 -20.29 33.07
C ARG A 188 -17.79 -21.75 33.50
N PHE A 189 -16.89 -22.51 32.88
CA PHE A 189 -16.63 -23.89 33.25
C PHE A 189 -16.14 -24.00 34.70
N ARG A 190 -15.18 -23.15 35.10
CA ARG A 190 -14.68 -23.06 36.48
C ARG A 190 -15.80 -22.82 37.47
N GLU A 191 -16.63 -21.81 37.21
CA GLU A 191 -17.73 -21.44 38.09
C GLU A 191 -18.75 -22.57 38.24
N LEU A 192 -19.19 -23.16 37.12
CA LEU A 192 -20.16 -24.26 37.13
C LEU A 192 -19.61 -25.49 37.85
N PHE A 193 -18.36 -25.85 37.59
CA PHE A 193 -17.76 -27.02 38.23
C PHE A 193 -17.49 -26.81 39.72
N ASP A 194 -17.01 -25.64 40.14
CA ASP A 194 -16.83 -25.31 41.55
C ASP A 194 -18.17 -25.39 42.31
N ARG A 195 -19.26 -24.90 41.70
CA ARG A 195 -20.62 -25.02 42.25
C ARG A 195 -21.12 -26.47 42.31
N GLU A 196 -20.92 -27.25 41.24
CA GLU A 196 -21.29 -28.67 41.21
C GLU A 196 -20.58 -29.45 42.31
N VAL A 197 -19.27 -29.29 42.46
CA VAL A 197 -18.47 -29.96 43.49
C VAL A 197 -18.93 -29.57 44.89
N ALA A 198 -19.27 -28.30 45.12
CA ALA A 198 -19.81 -27.85 46.40
C ALA A 198 -21.15 -28.54 46.74
N LEU A 199 -22.08 -28.63 45.78
CA LEU A 199 -23.36 -29.30 45.97
C LEU A 199 -23.19 -30.82 46.16
N VAL A 200 -22.35 -31.47 45.35
CA VAL A 200 -22.03 -32.90 45.49
C VAL A 200 -21.41 -33.19 46.87
N ALA A 201 -20.53 -32.32 47.36
CA ALA A 201 -19.90 -32.49 48.68
C ALA A 201 -20.92 -32.46 49.85
N THR A 202 -22.09 -31.81 49.66
CA THR A 202 -23.18 -31.83 50.66
C THR A 202 -23.99 -33.13 50.66
N GLY A 203 -23.73 -34.05 49.73
CA GLY A 203 -24.40 -35.35 49.63
C GLY A 203 -25.54 -35.42 48.62
N GLN A 204 -25.76 -34.37 47.81
CA GLN A 204 -26.84 -34.31 46.81
C GLN A 204 -26.68 -35.29 45.63
N ALA A 205 -25.56 -36.00 45.53
CA ALA A 205 -25.24 -36.98 44.48
C ALA A 205 -24.70 -38.30 45.07
N GLY A 206 -25.30 -38.73 46.17
CA GLY A 206 -24.92 -39.98 46.84
C GLY A 206 -23.57 -39.93 47.58
N ARG A 207 -23.23 -41.06 48.23
CA ARG A 207 -22.04 -41.16 49.07
C ARG A 207 -20.74 -41.20 48.27
N SER A 208 -20.76 -41.84 47.11
CA SER A 208 -19.59 -41.96 46.21
C SER A 208 -19.20 -40.60 45.64
N GLY A 209 -20.18 -39.84 45.11
CA GLY A 209 -19.97 -38.47 44.66
C GLY A 209 -19.43 -37.56 45.76
N ALA A 210 -20.06 -37.58 46.95
CA ALA A 210 -19.60 -36.77 48.08
C ALA A 210 -18.18 -37.12 48.58
N ARG A 211 -17.76 -38.37 48.43
CA ARG A 211 -16.38 -38.79 48.69
C ARG A 211 -15.43 -38.22 47.64
N TYR A 212 -15.74 -38.42 46.36
CA TYR A 212 -14.94 -37.91 45.25
C TYR A 212 -14.76 -36.38 45.33
N ALA A 213 -15.85 -35.64 45.56
CA ALA A 213 -15.83 -34.18 45.71
C ALA A 213 -14.90 -33.71 46.85
N ARG A 214 -14.87 -34.42 47.99
CA ARG A 214 -13.96 -34.13 49.11
C ARG A 214 -12.50 -34.45 48.78
N GLU A 215 -12.24 -35.52 48.02
CA GLU A 215 -10.89 -35.91 47.59
C GLU A 215 -10.30 -34.89 46.60
N ILE A 216 -11.08 -34.39 45.65
CA ILE A 216 -10.60 -33.42 44.65
C ILE A 216 -10.55 -31.97 45.14
N GLY A 217 -11.28 -31.63 46.21
CA GLY A 217 -11.38 -30.26 46.74
C GLY A 217 -10.03 -29.55 46.94
N PRO A 218 -9.03 -30.16 47.62
CA PRO A 218 -7.70 -29.56 47.76
C PRO A 218 -6.97 -29.34 46.43
N LEU A 219 -7.16 -30.23 45.44
CA LEU A 219 -6.58 -30.08 44.11
C LEU A 219 -7.20 -28.89 43.37
N LEU A 220 -8.53 -28.71 43.46
CA LEU A 220 -9.23 -27.57 42.87
C LEU A 220 -8.78 -26.24 43.47
N GLN A 221 -8.55 -26.18 44.77
CA GLN A 221 -8.00 -24.96 45.40
C GLN A 221 -6.58 -24.64 44.92
N ARG A 222 -5.74 -25.67 44.73
CA ARG A 222 -4.39 -25.48 44.15
C ARG A 222 -4.46 -24.99 42.71
N ILE A 223 -5.33 -25.57 41.89
CA ILE A 223 -5.57 -25.14 40.50
C ILE A 223 -6.05 -23.69 40.48
N LYS A 224 -7.07 -23.34 41.28
CA LYS A 224 -7.61 -21.98 41.37
C LYS A 224 -6.54 -20.96 41.78
N SER A 225 -5.69 -21.31 42.74
CA SER A 225 -4.59 -20.45 43.18
C SER A 225 -3.54 -20.24 42.09
N ALA A 226 -3.24 -21.27 41.28
CA ALA A 226 -2.32 -21.17 40.16
C ALA A 226 -2.92 -20.34 39.02
N GLU A 227 -4.20 -20.56 38.68
CA GLU A 227 -4.94 -19.76 37.69
C GLU A 227 -4.98 -18.28 38.07
N ALA A 228 -5.28 -17.94 39.33
CA ALA A 228 -5.33 -16.55 39.78
C ALA A 228 -3.97 -15.84 39.61
N ARG A 229 -2.86 -16.52 39.88
CA ARG A 229 -1.51 -15.97 39.63
C ARG A 229 -1.24 -15.78 38.14
N LEU A 230 -1.70 -16.70 37.30
CA LEU A 230 -1.54 -16.59 35.84
C LEU A 230 -2.39 -15.46 35.26
N GLU A 231 -3.62 -15.28 35.75
CA GLU A 231 -4.49 -14.15 35.40
C GLU A 231 -3.82 -12.81 35.78
N GLU A 232 -3.28 -12.68 36.99
CA GLU A 232 -2.54 -11.49 37.43
C GLU A 232 -1.30 -11.19 36.56
N GLN A 233 -0.55 -12.23 36.16
CA GLN A 233 0.59 -12.08 35.26
C GLN A 233 0.15 -11.66 33.85
N LEU A 234 -0.97 -12.19 33.34
CA LEU A 234 -1.52 -11.78 32.04
C LEU A 234 -1.95 -10.32 32.05
N ASP A 235 -2.59 -9.85 33.11
CA ASP A 235 -2.96 -8.44 33.28
C ASP A 235 -1.71 -7.54 33.31
N THR A 236 -0.66 -7.99 34.02
CA THR A 236 0.64 -7.31 34.04
C THR A 236 1.25 -7.20 32.64
N TYR A 237 1.20 -8.28 31.86
CA TYR A 237 1.69 -8.28 30.49
C TYR A 237 0.87 -7.36 29.57
N ASP A 238 -0.45 -7.30 29.72
CA ASP A 238 -1.27 -6.37 28.93
C ASP A 238 -0.92 -4.91 29.25
N VAL A 239 -0.72 -4.56 30.51
CA VAL A 239 -0.24 -3.22 30.91
C VAL A 239 1.12 -2.90 30.28
N GLN A 240 2.07 -3.83 30.33
CA GLN A 240 3.39 -3.66 29.71
C GLN A 240 3.29 -3.49 28.18
N VAL A 241 2.47 -4.30 27.52
CA VAL A 241 2.25 -4.22 26.06
C VAL A 241 1.61 -2.88 25.68
N ARG A 242 0.66 -2.37 26.47
CA ARG A 242 0.07 -1.04 26.25
C ARG A 242 1.12 0.07 26.39
N ALA A 243 2.00 -0.02 27.39
CA ALA A 243 3.08 0.96 27.59
C ALA A 243 4.07 0.95 26.42
N LEU A 244 4.50 -0.24 25.98
CA LEU A 244 5.38 -0.41 24.81
C LEU A 244 4.73 0.10 23.53
N ALA A 245 3.43 -0.16 23.33
CA ALA A 245 2.69 0.34 22.18
C ALA A 245 2.63 1.87 22.16
N ALA A 246 2.35 2.51 23.30
CA ALA A 246 2.34 3.97 23.42
C ALA A 246 3.73 4.60 23.23
N GLU A 247 4.81 3.92 23.63
CA GLU A 247 6.17 4.37 23.32
C GLU A 247 6.48 4.27 21.83
N LEU A 248 6.14 3.14 21.20
CA LEU A 248 6.38 2.94 19.77
C LEU A 248 5.56 3.93 18.93
N GLU A 249 4.31 4.18 19.29
CA GLU A 249 3.46 5.18 18.63
C GLU A 249 4.09 6.58 18.68
N ARG A 250 4.60 7.00 19.85
CA ARG A 250 5.32 8.28 19.98
C ARG A 250 6.54 8.36 19.07
N LYS A 251 7.33 7.28 18.99
CA LYS A 251 8.51 7.23 18.09
C LYS A 251 8.10 7.30 16.63
N VAL A 252 7.06 6.55 16.22
CA VAL A 252 6.56 6.56 14.84
C VAL A 252 6.06 7.96 14.46
N ASN A 253 5.31 8.63 15.33
CA ASN A 253 4.82 9.98 15.05
C ASN A 253 5.96 11.00 14.94
N ALA A 254 7.01 10.87 15.77
CA ALA A 254 8.20 11.71 15.66
C ALA A 254 8.96 11.49 14.34
N GLU A 255 9.15 10.23 13.93
CA GLU A 255 9.80 9.90 12.64
C GLU A 255 8.98 10.37 11.44
N VAL A 256 7.64 10.28 11.50
CA VAL A 256 6.77 10.81 10.44
C VAL A 256 6.95 12.32 10.29
N ALA A 257 6.92 13.07 11.40
CA ALA A 257 7.13 14.51 11.38
C ALA A 257 8.53 14.89 10.84
N GLU A 258 9.55 14.11 11.18
CA GLU A 258 10.91 14.30 10.68
C GLU A 258 11.02 14.01 9.18
N LEU A 259 10.35 12.97 8.68
CA LEU A 259 10.30 12.67 7.24
C LEU A 259 9.57 13.76 6.45
N GLU A 260 8.46 14.28 6.98
CA GLU A 260 7.74 15.41 6.38
C GLU A 260 8.63 16.66 6.30
N ARG A 261 9.35 16.96 7.38
CA ARG A 261 10.33 18.05 7.40
C ARG A 261 11.42 17.86 6.34
N ARG A 262 12.01 16.68 6.26
CA ARG A 262 13.05 16.37 5.26
C ARG A 262 12.53 16.42 3.82
N ALA A 263 11.28 16.03 3.59
CA ALA A 263 10.66 16.15 2.28
C ALA A 263 10.51 17.63 1.86
N GLN A 264 10.11 18.50 2.79
CA GLN A 264 10.04 19.95 2.56
C GLN A 264 11.43 20.56 2.31
N GLU A 265 12.44 20.17 3.09
CA GLU A 265 13.82 20.61 2.88
C GLU A 265 14.36 20.17 1.52
N LEU A 266 14.05 18.95 1.08
CA LEU A 266 14.43 18.46 -0.24
C LEU A 266 13.74 19.25 -1.36
N GLU A 267 12.44 19.54 -1.23
CA GLU A 267 11.71 20.35 -2.21
C GLU A 267 12.26 21.77 -2.32
N ALA A 268 12.65 22.38 -1.19
CA ALA A 268 13.30 23.68 -1.17
C ALA A 268 14.65 23.65 -1.91
N VAL A 269 15.50 22.65 -1.62
CA VAL A 269 16.80 22.48 -2.30
C VAL A 269 16.61 22.20 -3.80
N GLU A 270 15.60 21.41 -4.19
CA GLU A 270 15.25 21.23 -5.60
C GLU A 270 14.85 22.54 -6.28
N GLY A 271 14.07 23.38 -5.59
CA GLY A 271 13.70 24.72 -6.05
C GLY A 271 14.90 25.64 -6.25
N GLU A 272 15.83 25.66 -5.29
CA GLU A 272 17.09 26.40 -5.37
C GLU A 272 17.96 25.90 -6.54
N ALA A 273 18.11 24.58 -6.68
CA ALA A 273 18.89 23.98 -7.76
C ALA A 273 18.28 24.30 -9.14
N ARG A 274 16.96 24.24 -9.31
CA ARG A 274 16.28 24.63 -10.56
C ARG A 274 16.54 26.10 -10.90
N THR A 275 16.50 26.98 -9.91
CA THR A 275 16.76 28.41 -10.09
C THR A 275 18.21 28.63 -10.52
N ALA A 276 19.17 28.04 -9.82
CA ALA A 276 20.59 28.14 -10.16
C ALA A 276 20.91 27.58 -11.55
N ILE A 277 20.34 26.42 -11.91
CA ILE A 277 20.48 25.87 -13.27
C ILE A 277 19.85 26.81 -14.31
N GLY A 278 18.69 27.39 -14.01
CA GLY A 278 18.03 28.38 -14.87
C GLY A 278 18.90 29.61 -15.11
N GLU A 279 19.52 30.16 -14.08
CA GLU A 279 20.45 31.30 -14.17
C GLU A 279 21.70 30.97 -14.99
N VAL A 280 22.33 29.82 -14.74
CA VAL A 280 23.50 29.35 -15.51
C VAL A 280 23.14 29.10 -16.98
N ALA A 281 21.97 28.53 -17.24
CA ALA A 281 21.46 28.32 -18.60
C ALA A 281 21.21 29.66 -19.30
N GLN A 282 20.54 30.61 -18.64
CA GLN A 282 20.29 31.94 -19.18
C GLN A 282 21.59 32.69 -19.50
N HIS A 283 22.57 32.63 -18.61
CA HIS A 283 23.89 33.24 -18.84
C HIS A 283 24.59 32.60 -20.06
N SER A 284 24.58 31.26 -20.12
CA SER A 284 25.20 30.51 -21.21
C SER A 284 24.53 30.78 -22.56
N PHE A 285 23.20 30.79 -22.63
CA PHE A 285 22.46 31.16 -23.84
C PHE A 285 22.69 32.62 -24.23
N GLY A 286 22.84 33.53 -23.25
CA GLY A 286 23.22 34.92 -23.47
C GLY A 286 24.59 35.02 -24.17
N LEU A 287 25.61 34.32 -23.66
CA LEU A 287 26.94 34.28 -24.26
C LEU A 287 26.91 33.73 -25.70
N VAL A 288 26.16 32.66 -25.94
CA VAL A 288 26.01 32.08 -27.29
C VAL A 288 25.31 33.07 -28.23
N ARG A 289 24.22 33.70 -27.79
CA ARG A 289 23.50 34.72 -28.56
C ARG A 289 24.39 35.90 -28.92
N ASP A 290 25.15 36.41 -27.95
CA ASP A 290 26.01 37.58 -28.15
C ASP A 290 27.18 37.24 -29.10
N ARG A 291 27.72 36.03 -29.00
CA ARG A 291 28.73 35.53 -29.96
C ARG A 291 28.14 35.37 -31.36
N LEU A 292 26.94 34.81 -31.50
CA LEU A 292 26.25 34.71 -32.79
C LEU A 292 26.02 36.10 -33.39
N LYS A 293 25.53 37.06 -32.60
CA LYS A 293 25.36 38.46 -33.03
C LYS A 293 26.67 39.07 -33.50
N SER A 294 27.78 38.83 -32.80
CA SER A 294 29.09 39.33 -33.23
C SER A 294 29.57 38.73 -34.55
N VAL A 295 29.29 37.44 -34.79
CA VAL A 295 29.63 36.75 -36.05
C VAL A 295 28.79 37.32 -37.19
N VAL A 296 27.48 37.48 -36.98
CA VAL A 296 26.58 38.08 -37.99
C VAL A 296 27.00 39.51 -38.31
N LEU A 297 27.25 40.36 -37.31
CA LEU A 297 27.71 41.74 -37.55
C LEU A 297 29.04 41.78 -38.31
N ARG A 298 29.97 40.86 -38.00
CA ARG A 298 31.24 40.77 -38.75
C ARG A 298 31.01 40.26 -40.18
N ALA A 299 30.07 39.34 -40.39
CA ALA A 299 29.69 38.88 -41.72
C ALA A 299 29.06 40.02 -42.54
N ASP A 300 28.18 40.82 -41.95
CA ASP A 300 27.59 42.00 -42.61
C ASP A 300 28.68 43.02 -42.99
N VAL A 301 29.65 43.28 -42.11
CA VAL A 301 30.82 44.12 -42.43
C VAL A 301 31.66 43.49 -43.55
N GLY A 302 31.85 42.17 -43.54
CA GLY A 302 32.52 41.43 -44.60
C GLY A 302 31.83 41.58 -45.95
N ILE A 303 30.49 41.47 -45.99
CA ILE A 303 29.68 41.67 -47.21
C ILE A 303 29.83 43.10 -47.72
N VAL A 304 29.82 44.10 -46.83
CA VAL A 304 30.04 45.51 -47.21
C VAL A 304 31.44 45.72 -47.76
N GLN A 305 32.45 45.05 -47.20
CA GLN A 305 33.83 45.16 -47.64
C GLN A 305 34.05 44.49 -49.00
N GLU A 306 33.52 43.29 -49.22
CA GLU A 306 33.53 42.62 -50.53
C GLU A 306 32.80 43.46 -51.60
N ALA A 307 31.65 44.04 -51.27
CA ALA A 307 30.93 44.94 -52.17
C ALA A 307 31.75 46.20 -52.52
N TRP A 308 32.56 46.70 -51.59
CA TRP A 308 33.45 47.83 -51.83
C TRP A 308 34.65 47.44 -52.70
N GLU A 309 35.26 46.28 -52.45
CA GLU A 309 36.36 45.73 -53.25
C GLU A 309 35.92 45.49 -54.70
N VAL A 310 34.77 44.85 -54.92
CA VAL A 310 34.19 44.67 -56.26
C VAL A 310 33.96 46.01 -56.96
N ARG A 311 33.44 47.01 -56.23
CA ARG A 311 33.24 48.36 -56.78
C ARG A 311 34.57 49.04 -57.14
N GLU A 312 35.61 48.86 -56.34
CA GLU A 312 36.91 49.45 -56.61
C GLU A 312 37.62 48.77 -57.78
N GLU A 313 37.56 47.43 -57.87
CA GLU A 313 38.01 46.68 -59.03
C GLU A 313 37.30 47.13 -60.31
N GLN A 314 35.97 47.30 -60.27
CA GLN A 314 35.22 47.83 -61.41
C GLN A 314 35.64 49.25 -61.76
N ARG A 315 35.89 50.13 -60.77
CA ARG A 315 36.42 51.48 -61.02
C ARG A 315 37.80 51.45 -61.67
N VAL A 316 38.70 50.60 -61.20
CA VAL A 316 40.04 50.44 -61.80
C VAL A 316 39.92 49.90 -63.23
N ARG A 317 39.05 48.92 -63.48
CA ARG A 317 38.80 48.38 -64.82
C ARG A 317 38.26 49.45 -65.76
N VAL A 318 37.28 50.26 -65.33
CA VAL A 318 36.79 51.40 -66.12
C VAL A 318 37.90 52.41 -66.40
N ARG A 319 38.75 52.71 -65.40
CA ARG A 319 39.88 53.64 -65.56
C ARG A 319 40.92 53.11 -66.57
N ASN A 320 41.18 51.80 -66.57
CA ASN A 320 42.06 51.15 -67.53
C ASN A 320 41.46 51.14 -68.94
N LEU A 321 40.17 50.80 -69.08
CA LEU A 321 39.46 50.85 -70.36
C LEU A 321 39.44 52.27 -70.93
N LEU A 322 39.27 53.31 -70.11
CA LEU A 322 39.36 54.71 -70.54
C LEU A 322 40.78 55.10 -71.00
N ARG A 323 41.82 54.56 -70.35
CA ARG A 323 43.21 54.75 -70.78
C ARG A 323 43.51 54.01 -72.08
N GLU A 324 43.01 52.80 -72.25
CA GLU A 324 43.10 52.04 -73.51
C GLU A 324 42.35 52.77 -74.63
N ARG A 325 41.12 53.21 -74.39
CA ARG A 325 40.36 54.06 -75.32
C ARG A 325 41.12 55.32 -75.73
N SER A 326 41.72 56.02 -74.77
CA SER A 326 42.50 57.23 -75.05
C SER A 326 43.78 56.92 -75.86
N ARG A 327 44.39 55.74 -75.67
CA ARG A 327 45.53 55.29 -76.47
C ARG A 327 45.12 54.85 -77.87
N GLU A 328 44.01 54.14 -78.00
CA GLU A 328 43.43 53.78 -79.29
C GLU A 328 43.00 55.03 -80.07
N GLU A 329 42.42 56.03 -79.41
CA GLU A 329 42.09 57.32 -80.04
C GLU A 329 43.33 58.12 -80.43
N GLN A 330 44.43 58.04 -79.66
CA GLN A 330 45.71 58.62 -80.08
C GLN A 330 46.30 57.88 -81.28
N ASN A 331 46.36 56.55 -81.25
CA ASN A 331 46.83 55.75 -82.37
C ASN A 331 46.00 55.99 -83.64
N LEU A 332 44.66 56.04 -83.52
CA LEU A 332 43.78 56.35 -84.65
C LEU A 332 44.00 57.77 -85.18
N ASN A 333 44.26 58.75 -84.32
CA ASN A 333 44.60 60.11 -84.75
C ASN A 333 45.97 60.17 -85.41
N ASP A 334 46.95 59.40 -84.94
CA ASP A 334 48.28 59.30 -85.54
C ASP A 334 48.22 58.58 -86.90
N GLU A 335 47.44 57.50 -87.03
CA GLU A 335 47.14 56.83 -88.31
C GLU A 335 46.38 57.76 -89.28
N LEU A 336 45.40 58.53 -88.81
CA LEU A 336 44.71 59.53 -89.63
C LEU A 336 45.65 60.65 -90.08
N ARG A 337 46.61 61.03 -89.24
CA ARG A 337 47.63 62.02 -89.58
C ARG A 337 48.62 61.47 -90.62
N GLU A 338 49.03 60.22 -90.50
CA GLU A 338 49.86 59.52 -91.49
C GLU A 338 49.13 59.45 -92.86
N VAL A 339 47.84 59.10 -92.88
CA VAL A 339 47.03 59.11 -94.11
C VAL A 339 46.84 60.52 -94.69
N LEU A 340 46.77 61.56 -93.85
CA LEU A 340 46.69 62.96 -94.29
C LEU A 340 48.04 63.47 -94.82
N GLU A 341 49.17 63.03 -94.25
CA GLU A 341 50.52 63.33 -94.74
C GLU A 341 50.80 62.59 -96.07
N ASP A 342 50.39 61.32 -96.21
CA ASP A 342 50.43 60.59 -97.50
C ASP A 342 49.54 61.23 -98.57
N ALA A 343 48.45 61.91 -98.19
CA ALA A 343 47.59 62.65 -99.12
C ALA A 343 48.13 64.05 -99.49
N GLU A 344 49.10 64.59 -98.74
CA GLU A 344 49.80 65.83 -99.06
C GLU A 344 51.03 65.62 -99.96
N ASP A 345 51.62 64.42 -99.96
CA ASP A 345 52.76 64.04 -100.83
C ASP A 345 52.36 63.66 -102.28
N ASP A 346 51.06 63.62 -102.60
CA ASP A 346 50.51 63.30 -103.93
C ASP A 346 50.00 64.55 -104.71
N ARG A 347 50.51 65.75 -104.41
CA ARG A 347 50.31 67.00 -105.17
C ARG A 347 51.62 67.67 -105.54
#